data_AF-A0A935BAP2-F1
#
_entry.id   AF-A0A935BAP2-F1
#
_cell.length_a   1.000
_cell.length_b   1.000
_cell.length_c   1.000
_cell.angle_alpha   90.00
_cell.angle_beta   90.00
_cell.angle_gamma   90.00
#
_symmetry.space_group_name_H-M   'P 1'
#
loop_
_entity.id
_entity.type
_entity.pdbx_description
1 polymer ?
#
loop_
_entity_poly.entity_id
_entity_poly.type
_entity_poly.pdbx_seq_one_letter_code
_entity_poly.pdbx_strand_id
1 'polypeptide(L)'
;MQSTGKTPDDYIAGLPEDRQAAVSAMRKVINDNIPAGFEERMLYGHMGWVVPHEIYPPGYHCDSKLPLSFLGIGSQKNFIALYSMSIYSLPEQLEWFQTEWPKHTSRKLDMGKSCIRFKKVDDIPLKLIGELASQVTPQEWVEIYERSKPR
;
A
#
# COMPACT_ATOMS: atom_id res chain seq x y z
N MET A 1 -13.79 4.69 -6.95
CA MET A 1 -14.81 3.64 -7.20
C MET A 1 -14.45 2.47 -6.30
N GLN A 2 -15.42 1.92 -5.58
CA GLN A 2 -15.21 0.66 -4.85
C GLN A 2 -15.37 -0.48 -5.85
N SER A 3 -14.39 -1.39 -5.90
CA SER A 3 -14.50 -2.58 -6.73
C SER A 3 -15.45 -3.59 -6.10
N THR A 4 -16.14 -4.36 -6.95
CA THR A 4 -16.96 -5.52 -6.56
C THR A 4 -16.16 -6.82 -6.57
N GLY A 5 -14.87 -6.78 -6.93
CA GLY A 5 -13.97 -7.93 -6.92
C GLY A 5 -13.85 -8.55 -5.53
N LYS A 6 -13.92 -9.89 -5.46
CA LYS A 6 -13.86 -10.63 -4.19
C LYS A 6 -12.43 -11.02 -3.82
N THR A 7 -11.53 -11.04 -4.80
CA THR A 7 -10.11 -11.36 -4.66
C THR A 7 -9.24 -10.27 -5.30
N PRO A 8 -7.95 -10.17 -4.96
CA PRO A 8 -7.01 -9.29 -5.65
C PRO A 8 -6.93 -9.55 -7.17
N ASP A 9 -7.07 -10.80 -7.60
CA ASP A 9 -7.10 -11.17 -9.02
C ASP A 9 -8.36 -10.63 -9.70
N ASP A 10 -9.53 -10.85 -9.09
CA ASP A 10 -10.80 -10.30 -9.60
C ASP A 10 -10.76 -8.76 -9.64
N TYR A 11 -10.13 -8.14 -8.64
CA TYR A 11 -9.95 -6.71 -8.58
C TYR A 11 -9.19 -6.18 -9.79
N ILE A 12 -8.05 -6.81 -10.13
CA ILE A 12 -7.25 -6.43 -11.29
C ILE A 12 -8.02 -6.71 -12.58
N ALA A 13 -8.62 -7.89 -12.73
CA ALA A 13 -9.37 -8.26 -13.93
C ALA A 13 -10.54 -7.30 -14.23
N GLY A 14 -11.11 -6.68 -13.19
CA GLY A 14 -12.17 -5.68 -13.31
C GLY A 14 -11.71 -4.27 -13.71
N LEU A 15 -10.40 -4.01 -13.82
CA LEU A 15 -9.88 -2.69 -14.20
C LEU A 15 -9.82 -2.52 -15.73
N PRO A 16 -9.81 -1.29 -16.25
CA PRO A 16 -9.41 -1.01 -17.64
C PRO A 16 -8.00 -1.53 -17.95
N GLU A 17 -7.76 -1.99 -19.18
CA GLU A 17 -6.54 -2.68 -19.62
C GLU A 17 -5.24 -1.92 -19.29
N ASP A 18 -5.23 -0.60 -19.52
CA ASP A 18 -4.11 0.29 -19.19
C ASP A 18 -3.76 0.26 -17.70
N ARG A 19 -4.77 0.10 -16.85
CA ARG A 19 -4.62 0.03 -15.39
C ARG A 19 -4.33 -1.37 -14.90
N GLN A 20 -4.81 -2.41 -15.59
CA GLN A 20 -4.48 -3.79 -15.25
C GLN A 20 -2.96 -3.99 -15.28
N ALA A 21 -2.31 -3.53 -16.35
CA ALA A 21 -0.86 -3.62 -16.50
C ALA A 21 -0.12 -2.88 -15.36
N ALA A 22 -0.52 -1.64 -15.08
CA ALA A 22 0.10 -0.82 -14.05
C ALA A 22 -0.07 -1.38 -12.63
N VAL A 23 -1.30 -1.78 -12.27
CA VAL A 23 -1.60 -2.35 -10.95
C VAL A 23 -0.92 -3.72 -10.79
N SER A 24 -0.88 -4.53 -11.85
CA SER A 24 -0.18 -5.82 -11.83
C SER A 24 1.33 -5.64 -11.63
N ALA A 25 1.93 -4.65 -12.28
CA ALA A 25 3.35 -4.33 -12.10
C ALA A 25 3.65 -3.86 -10.68
N MET A 26 2.81 -2.98 -10.12
CA MET A 26 2.92 -2.56 -8.71
C MET A 26 2.77 -3.73 -7.76
N ARG A 27 1.72 -4.56 -7.94
CA ARG A 27 1.48 -5.78 -7.13
C ARG A 27 2.69 -6.70 -7.16
N LYS A 28 3.23 -6.97 -8.36
CA LYS A 28 4.39 -7.84 -8.52
C LYS A 28 5.58 -7.31 -7.73
N VAL A 29 5.93 -6.03 -7.91
CA VAL A 29 7.10 -5.44 -7.25
C VAL A 29 6.93 -5.39 -5.74
N ILE A 30 5.72 -5.13 -5.24
CA ILE A 30 5.45 -5.20 -3.80
C ILE A 30 5.63 -6.65 -3.32
N ASN A 31 5.01 -7.64 -3.96
CA ASN A 31 5.13 -9.05 -3.57
C ASN A 31 6.58 -9.58 -3.63
N ASP A 32 7.39 -9.10 -4.59
CA ASP A 32 8.80 -9.49 -4.70
C ASP A 32 9.67 -8.92 -3.56
N ASN A 33 9.25 -7.83 -2.91
CA ASN A 33 10.10 -7.08 -1.95
C ASN A 33 9.52 -7.00 -0.52
N ILE A 34 8.22 -7.21 -0.36
CA ILE A 34 7.55 -7.09 0.94
C ILE A 34 8.03 -8.21 1.89
N PRO A 35 8.34 -7.91 3.16
CA PRO A 35 8.79 -8.93 4.09
C PRO A 35 7.77 -10.05 4.30
N ALA A 36 8.25 -11.26 4.57
CA ALA A 36 7.38 -12.39 4.84
C ALA A 36 6.47 -12.15 6.06
N GLY A 37 5.23 -12.62 5.98
CA GLY A 37 4.22 -12.50 7.05
C GLY A 37 3.12 -11.48 6.77
N PHE A 38 3.28 -10.61 5.77
CA PHE A 38 2.14 -9.86 5.25
C PHE A 38 1.24 -10.75 4.38
N GLU A 39 -0.07 -10.57 4.51
CA GLU A 39 -1.09 -11.28 3.72
C GLU A 39 -1.72 -10.32 2.71
N GLU A 40 -1.77 -10.73 1.44
CA GLU A 40 -2.47 -9.99 0.38
C GLU A 40 -3.98 -10.31 0.41
N ARG A 41 -4.83 -9.29 0.44
CA ARG A 41 -6.29 -9.45 0.45
C ARG A 41 -7.04 -8.24 -0.07
N MET A 42 -8.35 -8.40 -0.23
CA MET A 42 -9.26 -7.25 -0.44
C MET A 42 -9.53 -6.53 0.89
N LEU A 43 -9.37 -5.21 0.89
CA LEU A 43 -9.59 -4.32 2.01
C LEU A 43 -10.27 -3.03 1.53
N TYR A 44 -11.42 -2.69 2.12
CA TYR A 44 -12.19 -1.47 1.80
C TYR A 44 -12.49 -1.24 0.30
N GLY A 45 -12.69 -2.32 -0.48
CA GLY A 45 -13.00 -2.25 -1.92
C GLY A 45 -11.77 -2.08 -2.84
N HIS A 46 -10.57 -2.27 -2.29
CA HIS A 46 -9.29 -2.25 -2.98
C HIS A 46 -8.44 -3.45 -2.56
N MET A 47 -7.39 -3.77 -3.30
CA MET A 47 -6.41 -4.78 -2.86
C MET A 47 -5.38 -4.15 -1.90
N GLY A 48 -4.82 -4.94 -1.00
CA GLY A 48 -3.76 -4.50 -0.12
C GLY A 48 -3.11 -5.61 0.68
N TRP A 49 -2.14 -5.21 1.49
CA TRP A 49 -1.35 -6.08 2.34
C TRP A 49 -1.58 -5.73 3.80
N VAL A 50 -1.79 -6.76 4.61
CA VAL A 50 -2.14 -6.63 6.02
C VAL A 50 -1.27 -7.53 6.88
N VAL A 51 -1.18 -7.22 8.17
CA VAL A 51 -0.71 -8.19 9.18
C VAL A 51 -1.92 -9.05 9.55
N PRO A 52 -1.88 -10.37 9.29
CA PRO A 52 -3.00 -11.27 9.59
C PRO A 52 -3.19 -11.45 11.09
N HIS A 53 -4.40 -11.86 11.50
CA HIS A 53 -4.72 -12.15 12.91
C HIS A 53 -3.86 -13.26 13.52
N GLU A 54 -3.29 -14.13 12.69
CA GLU A 54 -2.32 -15.14 13.14
C GLU A 54 -1.07 -14.52 13.76
N ILE A 55 -0.62 -13.37 13.23
CA ILE A 55 0.53 -12.61 13.74
C ILE A 55 0.08 -11.58 14.78
N TYR A 56 -1.07 -10.94 14.55
CA TYR A 56 -1.59 -9.89 15.43
C TYR A 56 -3.08 -10.12 15.78
N PRO A 57 -3.37 -10.98 16.78
CA PRO A 57 -4.74 -11.35 17.15
C PRO A 57 -5.69 -10.19 17.53
N PRO A 58 -5.23 -9.08 18.17
CA PRO A 58 -6.12 -7.97 18.49
C PRO A 58 -6.71 -7.25 17.26
N GLY A 59 -6.04 -7.31 16.11
CA GLY A 59 -6.50 -6.66 14.88
C GLY A 59 -6.60 -5.13 15.00
N TYR A 60 -7.37 -4.53 14.08
CA TYR A 60 -7.56 -3.09 14.05
C TYR A 60 -8.38 -2.57 15.24
N HIS A 61 -8.04 -1.41 15.79
CA HIS A 61 -8.54 -0.95 17.09
C HIS A 61 -9.99 -0.46 17.04
N CYS A 62 -10.44 0.05 15.89
CA CYS A 62 -11.84 0.41 15.72
C CYS A 62 -12.74 -0.80 15.44
N ASP A 63 -12.18 -1.86 14.85
CA ASP A 63 -12.89 -3.11 14.57
C ASP A 63 -11.88 -4.27 14.57
N SER A 64 -11.83 -5.02 15.67
CA SER A 64 -10.88 -6.12 15.88
C SER A 64 -11.05 -7.27 14.89
N LYS A 65 -12.19 -7.34 14.18
CA LYS A 65 -12.40 -8.31 13.10
C LYS A 65 -11.60 -7.98 11.85
N LEU A 66 -11.13 -6.75 11.72
CA LEU A 66 -10.30 -6.34 10.60
C LEU A 66 -8.81 -6.57 10.95
N PRO A 67 -8.04 -7.14 10.01
CA PRO A 67 -6.60 -7.25 10.18
C PRO A 67 -5.94 -5.87 10.11
N LEU A 68 -4.68 -5.79 10.54
CA LEU A 68 -3.96 -4.51 10.59
C LEU A 68 -3.42 -4.14 9.20
N SER A 69 -3.99 -3.10 8.59
CA SER A 69 -3.59 -2.62 7.25
C SER A 69 -2.18 -2.06 7.21
N PHE A 70 -1.44 -2.33 6.13
CA PHE A 70 -0.08 -1.83 5.91
C PHE A 70 0.06 -1.09 4.58
N LEU A 71 -0.25 -1.75 3.46
CA LEU A 71 -0.20 -1.20 2.10
C LEU A 71 -1.51 -1.45 1.35
N GLY A 72 -1.82 -0.65 0.34
CA GLY A 72 -2.96 -0.88 -0.54
C GLY A 72 -2.86 -0.20 -1.89
N ILE A 73 -3.51 -0.75 -2.92
CA ILE A 73 -3.58 -0.16 -4.25
C ILE A 73 -5.04 0.10 -4.63
N GLY A 74 -5.38 1.39 -4.76
CA GLY A 74 -6.69 1.83 -5.22
C GLY A 74 -6.67 2.37 -6.65
N SER A 75 -7.60 1.95 -7.49
CA SER A 75 -7.82 2.53 -8.82
C SER A 75 -9.00 3.50 -8.74
N GLN A 76 -8.71 4.80 -8.78
CA GLN A 76 -9.71 5.87 -8.74
C GLN A 76 -9.93 6.45 -10.13
N LYS A 77 -11.06 7.13 -10.38
CA LYS A 77 -11.46 7.60 -11.73
C LYS A 77 -10.32 8.28 -12.51
N ASN A 78 -9.48 9.09 -11.84
CA ASN A 78 -8.44 9.91 -12.49
C ASN A 78 -7.00 9.50 -12.15
N PHE A 79 -6.77 8.53 -11.26
CA PHE A 79 -5.44 8.15 -10.82
C PHE A 79 -5.43 6.76 -10.19
N ILE A 80 -4.28 6.11 -10.19
CA ILE A 80 -3.97 4.97 -9.33
C ILE A 80 -3.35 5.53 -8.04
N ALA A 81 -3.73 4.98 -6.90
CA ALA A 81 -3.24 5.38 -5.59
C ALA A 81 -2.51 4.22 -4.91
N LEU A 82 -1.31 4.49 -4.43
CA LEU A 82 -0.65 3.64 -3.43
C LEU A 82 -0.94 4.22 -2.05
N TYR A 83 -1.58 3.42 -1.21
CA TYR A 83 -1.78 3.70 0.19
C TYR A 83 -0.67 3.03 0.99
N SER A 84 0.02 3.81 1.83
CA SER A 84 1.05 3.32 2.75
C SER A 84 0.77 3.87 4.14
N MET A 85 0.48 2.95 5.06
CA MET A 85 0.26 3.31 6.47
C MET A 85 1.57 3.60 7.17
N SER A 86 2.67 3.02 6.70
CA SER A 86 4.00 3.26 7.26
C SER A 86 4.46 4.70 6.96
N ILE A 87 4.26 5.22 5.74
CA ILE A 87 4.47 6.64 5.42
C ILE A 87 3.61 7.57 6.29
N TYR A 88 2.40 7.14 6.61
CA TYR A 88 1.49 7.92 7.46
C TYR A 88 1.95 7.98 8.92
N SER A 89 2.44 6.86 9.45
CA SER A 89 2.78 6.71 10.86
C SER A 89 4.23 7.03 11.20
N LEU A 90 5.15 7.01 10.23
CA LEU A 90 6.59 7.23 10.42
C LEU A 90 7.07 8.47 9.65
N PRO A 91 7.33 9.59 10.35
CA PRO A 91 7.87 10.80 9.75
C PRO A 91 9.19 10.56 8.99
N GLU A 92 10.07 9.71 9.52
CA GLU A 92 11.35 9.36 8.92
C GLU A 92 11.17 8.65 7.57
N GLN A 93 10.12 7.83 7.43
CA GLN A 93 9.85 7.13 6.18
C GLN A 93 9.25 8.08 5.13
N LEU A 94 8.41 9.02 5.55
CA LEU A 94 7.93 10.09 4.68
C LEU A 94 9.09 10.95 4.17
N GLU A 95 10.01 11.35 5.05
CA GLU A 95 11.19 12.14 4.70
C GLU A 95 12.11 11.40 3.72
N TRP A 96 12.41 10.12 4.01
CA TRP A 96 13.16 9.26 3.09
C TRP A 96 12.48 9.19 1.72
N PHE A 97 11.17 8.90 1.68
CA PHE A 97 10.45 8.75 0.42
C PHE A 97 10.46 10.04 -0.41
N GLN A 98 10.29 11.20 0.23
CA GLN A 98 10.36 12.50 -0.43
C GLN A 98 11.76 12.80 -0.99
N THR A 99 12.81 12.35 -0.28
CA THR A 99 14.21 12.53 -0.69
C THR A 99 14.59 11.61 -1.85
N GLU A 100 14.11 10.37 -1.86
CA GLU A 100 14.38 9.42 -2.94
C GLU A 100 13.56 9.71 -4.19
N TRP A 101 12.31 10.19 -4.05
CA TRP A 101 11.41 10.46 -5.16
C TRP A 101 12.03 11.13 -6.41
N PRO A 102 12.73 12.28 -6.31
CA PRO A 102 13.30 12.96 -7.48
C PRO A 102 14.43 12.17 -8.17
N LYS A 103 15.00 11.14 -7.52
CA LYS A 103 16.02 10.27 -8.12
C LYS A 103 15.42 9.21 -9.03
N HIS A 104 14.14 8.89 -8.85
CA HIS A 104 13.42 7.87 -9.61
C HIS A 104 12.45 8.45 -10.63
N THR A 105 12.04 9.71 -10.49
CA THR A 105 11.12 10.37 -11.43
C THR A 105 11.32 11.89 -11.47
N SER A 106 11.10 12.48 -12.65
CA SER A 106 11.09 13.94 -12.84
C SER A 106 9.74 14.58 -12.49
N ARG A 107 8.72 13.77 -12.18
CA ARG A 107 7.40 14.26 -11.78
C ARG A 107 7.41 14.80 -10.37
N LYS A 108 6.60 15.84 -10.14
CA LYS A 108 6.31 16.29 -8.78
C LYS A 108 5.50 15.21 -8.04
N LEU A 109 5.91 14.91 -6.81
CA LEU A 109 5.17 14.03 -5.91
C LEU A 109 3.78 14.60 -5.61
N ASP A 110 2.72 13.88 -6.00
CA ASP A 110 1.33 14.16 -5.65
C ASP A 110 0.89 13.18 -4.58
N MET A 111 0.71 13.66 -3.35
CA MET A 111 0.30 12.80 -2.24
C MET A 111 -0.59 13.49 -1.21
N GLY A 112 -1.43 12.71 -0.53
CA GLY A 112 -2.04 13.05 0.76
C GLY A 112 -1.25 12.46 1.91
N LYS A 113 -1.84 12.41 3.12
CA LYS A 113 -1.14 11.93 4.33
C LYS A 113 -0.62 10.49 4.23
N SER A 114 -1.36 9.61 3.56
CA SER A 114 -1.04 8.17 3.43
C SER A 114 -1.10 7.67 1.99
N CYS A 115 -1.34 8.56 1.02
CA CYS A 115 -1.81 8.19 -0.31
C CYS A 115 -0.97 8.90 -1.38
N ILE A 116 -0.20 8.15 -2.15
CA ILE A 116 0.59 8.64 -3.30
C ILE A 116 -0.24 8.42 -4.56
N ARG A 117 -0.40 9.44 -5.40
CA ARG A 117 -1.31 9.44 -6.56
C ARG A 117 -0.55 9.48 -7.88
N PHE A 118 -0.85 8.52 -8.76
CA PHE A 118 -0.28 8.39 -10.09
C PHE A 118 -1.35 8.64 -11.15
N LYS A 119 -1.24 9.77 -11.86
CA LYS A 119 -2.17 10.14 -12.94
C LYS A 119 -1.86 9.44 -14.26
N LYS A 120 -0.59 9.05 -14.46
CA LYS A 120 -0.12 8.31 -15.62
C LYS A 120 0.59 7.05 -15.15
N VAL A 121 0.34 5.95 -15.84
CA VAL A 121 0.91 4.64 -15.52
C VAL A 121 2.42 4.59 -15.72
N ASP A 122 2.93 5.30 -16.74
CA ASP A 122 4.36 5.34 -17.07
C ASP A 122 5.18 6.14 -16.04
N ASP A 123 4.53 6.96 -15.21
CA ASP A 123 5.19 7.79 -14.20
C ASP A 123 5.36 7.05 -12.86
N ILE A 124 4.91 5.80 -12.75
CA ILE A 124 4.97 5.01 -11.50
C ILE A 124 6.41 4.52 -11.27
N PRO A 125 7.12 5.00 -10.22
CA PRO A 125 8.49 4.60 -9.97
C PRO A 125 8.52 3.23 -9.26
N LEU A 126 8.34 2.16 -10.03
CA LEU A 126 8.21 0.78 -9.51
C LEU A 126 9.35 0.40 -8.57
N LYS A 127 10.61 0.72 -8.92
CA LYS A 127 11.77 0.44 -8.06
C LYS A 127 11.63 1.06 -6.66
N LEU A 128 11.23 2.33 -6.59
CA LEU A 128 11.05 3.04 -5.32
C LEU A 128 9.88 2.45 -4.50
N ILE A 129 8.82 1.96 -5.17
CA ILE A 129 7.71 1.28 -4.50
C ILE A 129 8.18 -0.04 -3.87
N GLY A 130 9.03 -0.81 -4.57
CA GLY A 130 9.63 -2.03 -4.03
C GLY A 130 10.49 -1.74 -2.79
N GLU A 131 11.34 -0.71 -2.87
CA GLU A 131 12.15 -0.25 -1.73
C GLU A 131 11.27 0.16 -0.55
N LEU A 132 10.23 0.95 -0.79
CA LEU A 132 9.26 1.34 0.25
C LEU A 132 8.61 0.12 0.90
N ALA A 133 8.18 -0.88 0.12
CA ALA A 133 7.52 -2.08 0.62
C ALA A 133 8.44 -2.96 1.48
N SER A 134 9.76 -2.89 1.28
CA SER A 134 10.75 -3.71 1.98
C SER A 134 11.15 -3.21 3.37
N GLN A 135 10.82 -1.96 3.71
CA GLN A 135 11.44 -1.25 4.83
C GLN A 135 10.90 -1.62 6.21
N VAL A 136 9.69 -2.16 6.30
CA VAL A 136 9.01 -2.42 7.57
C VAL A 136 8.47 -3.84 7.58
N THR A 137 8.89 -4.62 8.56
CA THR A 137 8.41 -5.98 8.81
C THR A 137 7.03 -5.99 9.47
N PRO A 138 6.28 -7.11 9.44
CA PRO A 138 5.00 -7.21 10.15
C PRO A 138 5.10 -6.90 11.64
N GLN A 139 6.18 -7.35 12.29
CA GLN A 139 6.41 -7.16 13.73
C GLN A 139 6.67 -5.70 14.06
N GLU A 140 7.58 -5.04 13.32
CA GLU A 140 7.83 -3.60 13.47
C GLU A 140 6.55 -2.80 13.24
N TRP A 141 5.75 -3.17 12.23
CA TRP A 141 4.49 -2.49 11.95
C TRP A 141 3.50 -2.61 13.11
N VAL A 142 3.38 -3.78 13.72
CA VAL A 142 2.56 -3.99 14.92
C VAL A 142 3.05 -3.11 16.07
N GLU A 143 4.35 -3.04 16.32
CA GLU A 143 4.92 -2.20 17.38
C GLU A 143 4.64 -0.71 17.15
N ILE A 144 4.84 -0.22 15.93
CA ILE A 144 4.55 1.16 15.53
C ILE A 144 3.07 1.46 15.76
N TYR A 145 2.21 0.56 15.32
CA TYR A 145 0.78 0.69 15.46
C TYR A 145 0.35 0.73 16.93
N GLU A 146 0.84 -0.18 17.77
CA GLU A 146 0.59 -0.22 19.21
C GLU A 146 0.98 1.08 19.91
N ARG A 147 2.13 1.67 19.56
CA ARG A 147 2.57 2.97 20.11
C ARG A 147 1.68 4.13 19.69
N SER A 148 1.04 4.04 18.52
CA SER A 148 0.21 5.11 17.94
C SER A 148 -1.25 5.06 18.38
N LYS A 149 -1.70 3.97 19.00
CA LYS A 149 -3.10 3.83 19.42
C LYS A 149 -3.45 4.89 20.47
N PRO A 150 -4.60 5.58 20.33
CA PRO A 150 -5.10 6.44 21.40
C PRO A 150 -5.31 5.60 22.67
N ARG A 151 -4.83 6.11 23.80
CA ARG A 151 -5.01 5.51 25.13
C ARG A 151 -6.46 5.57 25.59
#